data_AF-A0A1R0X2X6-F1
#
_entry.id   AF-A0A1R0X2X6-F1
#
_cell.length_a   1.000
_cell.length_b   1.000
_cell.length_c   1.000
_cell.angle_alpha   90.00
_cell.angle_beta   90.00
_cell.angle_gamma   90.00
#
_symmetry.space_group_name_H-M   'P 1'
#
loop_
_entity.id
_entity.type
_entity.pdbx_description
1 polymer ?
#
loop_
_entity_poly.entity_id
_entity_poly.type
_entity_poly.pdbx_seq_one_letter_code
_entity_poly.pdbx_strand_id
1 'polypeptide(L)'
;MAYRKIKVPVCPQCGTEIVNGYCYDCRCLCQMVKRDRCQASGNFTVVDWFSSRSSAGLILEDTDGNRYPIYMSDVFMHLNGTDFGSLTLEETKKGSAYGWKIITKEAA
;
A
#
# COMPACT_ATOMS: atom_id res chain seq x y z
N MET A 1 18.49 -14.03 12.22
CA MET A 1 17.27 -13.45 11.63
C MET A 1 17.62 -12.73 10.33
N ALA A 2 17.59 -13.46 9.22
CA ALA A 2 18.18 -13.04 7.95
C ALA A 2 17.10 -12.80 6.89
N TYR A 3 16.68 -11.54 6.70
CA TYR A 3 16.09 -10.96 5.47
C TYR A 3 16.03 -9.43 5.63
N ARG A 4 17.16 -8.77 5.95
CA ARG A 4 17.16 -7.34 6.35
C ARG A 4 17.37 -6.35 5.22
N LYS A 5 17.82 -6.82 4.05
CA LYS A 5 18.20 -5.92 2.94
C LYS A 5 17.23 -6.00 1.78
N ILE A 6 16.96 -4.86 1.17
CA ILE A 6 16.20 -4.71 -0.07
C ILE A 6 17.09 -4.14 -1.16
N LYS A 7 16.82 -4.51 -2.41
CA LYS A 7 17.46 -3.90 -3.56
C LYS A 7 16.65 -2.68 -3.98
N VAL A 8 17.31 -1.54 -4.01
CA VAL A 8 16.70 -0.26 -4.39
C VAL A 8 17.52 0.43 -5.48
N PRO A 9 16.86 1.11 -6.42
CA PRO A 9 17.54 1.95 -7.41
C PRO A 9 18.07 3.23 -6.76
N VAL A 10 19.38 3.43 -6.78
CA VAL A 10 20.05 4.62 -6.22
C VAL A 10 20.90 5.30 -7.28
N CYS A 11 20.84 6.63 -7.33
CA CYS A 11 21.69 7.43 -8.20
C CYS A 11 23.16 7.29 -7.79
N PRO A 12 24.07 6.89 -8.68
CA PRO A 12 25.50 6.75 -8.35
C PRO A 12 26.20 8.08 -8.06
N GLN A 13 25.62 9.22 -8.47
CA GLN A 13 26.23 10.55 -8.30
C GLN A 13 25.78 11.23 -7.00
N CYS A 14 24.48 11.32 -6.76
CA CYS A 14 23.94 12.02 -5.59
C CYS A 14 23.50 11.09 -4.44
N GLY A 15 23.42 9.77 -4.66
CA GLY A 15 23.01 8.81 -3.63
C GLY A 15 21.51 8.77 -3.35
N THR A 16 20.68 9.55 -4.06
CA THR A 16 19.22 9.55 -3.89
C THR A 16 18.60 8.26 -4.41
N GLU A 17 17.65 7.69 -3.65
CA GLU A 17 16.83 6.56 -4.08
C GLU A 17 15.73 7.04 -5.05
N ILE A 18 15.67 6.47 -6.24
CA ILE A 18 14.78 6.92 -7.33
C ILE A 18 13.95 5.77 -7.86
N VAL A 19 12.65 5.77 -7.58
CA VAL A 19 11.72 4.68 -7.91
C VAL A 19 11.74 4.28 -9.39
N ASN A 20 11.87 5.26 -10.30
CA ASN A 20 11.80 5.02 -11.75
C ASN A 20 13.12 4.56 -12.38
N GLY A 21 14.20 4.41 -11.59
CA GLY A 21 15.49 3.91 -12.08
C GLY A 21 16.33 4.92 -12.88
N TYR A 22 15.85 6.15 -13.11
CA TYR A 22 16.61 7.22 -13.76
C TYR A 22 16.57 8.50 -12.92
N CYS A 23 17.74 9.05 -12.59
CA CYS A 23 17.85 10.30 -11.85
C CYS A 23 17.82 11.47 -12.83
N TYR A 24 16.75 12.28 -12.82
CA TYR A 24 16.60 13.43 -13.71
C TYR A 24 17.52 14.60 -13.34
N ASP A 25 17.91 14.73 -12.06
CA ASP A 25 18.82 15.79 -11.61
C ASP A 25 20.25 15.55 -12.08
N CYS A 26 20.76 14.33 -11.91
CA CYS A 26 22.10 13.95 -12.35
C CYS A 26 22.16 13.38 -13.78
N ARG A 27 21.00 13.24 -14.44
CA ARG A 27 20.82 12.69 -15.79
C ARG A 27 21.51 11.35 -16.02
N CYS A 28 21.46 10.45 -15.04
CA CYS A 28 22.12 9.15 -15.11
C CYS A 28 21.20 7.99 -14.68
N LEU A 29 21.52 6.79 -15.19
CA LEU A 29 20.85 5.55 -14.78
C LEU A 29 21.22 5.21 -13.33
N CYS A 30 20.21 4.79 -12.56
CA CYS A 30 20.41 4.36 -11.19
C CYS A 30 21.02 2.96 -11.15
N GLN A 31 21.83 2.71 -10.13
CA GLN A 31 22.37 1.39 -9.83
C GLN A 31 21.55 0.70 -8.75
N MET A 32 21.39 -0.62 -8.86
CA MET A 32 20.67 -1.41 -7.87
C MET A 32 21.60 -1.72 -6.69
N VAL A 33 21.36 -1.06 -5.56
CA VAL A 33 22.15 -1.26 -4.32
C VAL A 33 21.32 -2.01 -3.27
N LYS A 34 21.99 -2.76 -2.41
CA LYS A 34 21.34 -3.41 -1.26
C LYS A 34 21.45 -2.50 -0.04
N ARG A 35 20.32 -2.05 0.50
CA ARG A 35 20.27 -1.33 1.77
C ARG A 35 19.41 -2.05 2.79
N ASP A 36 19.58 -1.71 4.06
CA ASP A 36 18.67 -2.18 5.10
C ASP A 36 17.27 -1.58 4.93
N ARG A 37 16.25 -2.35 5.32
CA ARG A 37 14.86 -1.89 5.33
C ARG A 37 14.71 -0.78 6.35
N CYS A 38 13.96 0.26 5.99
CA CYS A 38 13.54 1.27 6.95
C CYS A 38 12.38 0.72 7.79
N GLN A 39 12.30 1.16 9.03
CA GLN A 39 11.17 0.87 9.92
C GLN A 39 10.60 2.21 10.41
N ALA A 40 9.29 2.31 10.44
CA ALA A 40 8.58 3.41 11.09
C ALA A 40 7.81 2.81 12.27
N SER A 41 7.77 3.52 13.39
CA SER A 41 7.07 3.09 14.61
C SER A 41 6.46 4.30 15.28
N GLY A 42 5.20 4.19 15.68
CA GLY A 42 4.44 5.31 16.21
C GLY A 42 2.95 5.05 16.10
N ASN A 43 2.18 6.11 16.28
CA ASN A 43 0.75 6.11 16.03
C ASN A 43 0.50 6.46 14.56
N PHE A 44 -0.42 5.75 13.94
CA PHE A 44 -0.77 5.93 12.54
C PHE A 44 -2.27 6.07 12.40
N THR A 45 -2.70 6.93 11.47
CA THR A 45 -4.12 7.10 11.12
C THR A 45 -4.32 6.80 9.65
N VAL A 46 -5.42 6.11 9.31
CA VAL A 46 -5.82 5.92 7.91
C VAL A 46 -6.33 7.25 7.38
N VAL A 47 -5.65 7.81 6.37
CA VAL A 47 -6.02 9.11 5.78
C VAL A 47 -6.56 9.00 4.36
N ASP A 48 -6.26 7.90 3.66
CA ASP A 48 -6.69 7.69 2.28
C ASP A 48 -6.64 6.20 1.90
N TRP A 49 -7.09 5.87 0.69
CA TRP A 49 -7.01 4.53 0.10
C TRP A 49 -6.56 4.61 -1.36
N PHE A 50 -6.02 3.49 -1.86
CA PHE A 50 -5.65 3.38 -3.27
C PHE A 50 -6.11 2.05 -3.85
N SER A 51 -6.40 2.06 -5.15
CA SER A 51 -6.67 0.85 -5.92
C SER A 51 -6.03 0.97 -7.29
N SER A 52 -5.36 -0.10 -7.71
CA SER A 52 -4.74 -0.26 -9.02
C SER A 52 -5.22 -1.57 -9.65
N ARG A 53 -4.76 -1.86 -10.87
CA ARG A 53 -5.09 -3.12 -11.55
C ARG A 53 -4.57 -4.35 -10.80
N SER A 54 -3.46 -4.21 -10.05
CA SER A 54 -2.76 -5.33 -9.41
C SER A 54 -2.83 -5.31 -7.89
N SER A 55 -3.37 -4.26 -7.27
CA SER A 55 -3.39 -4.13 -5.81
C SER A 55 -4.42 -3.11 -5.33
N ALA A 56 -4.76 -3.19 -4.06
CA ALA A 56 -5.47 -2.16 -3.33
C ALA A 56 -4.87 -2.03 -1.93
N GLY A 57 -5.10 -0.90 -1.28
CA GLY A 57 -4.52 -0.63 0.03
C GLY A 57 -5.01 0.65 0.68
N LEU A 58 -4.44 0.94 1.84
CA LEU A 58 -4.71 2.13 2.63
C LEU A 58 -3.43 2.98 2.71
N ILE A 59 -3.58 4.28 2.93
CA ILE A 59 -2.49 5.18 3.23
C ILE A 59 -2.58 5.54 4.71
N LEU A 60 -1.55 5.17 5.46
CA LEU A 60 -1.36 5.57 6.84
C LEU A 60 -0.56 6.87 6.90
N GLU A 61 -0.92 7.78 7.81
CA GLU A 61 -0.17 9.00 8.11
C GLU A 61 0.28 8.97 9.57
N ASP A 62 1.53 9.37 9.82
CA ASP A 62 2.05 9.58 11.17
C ASP A 62 1.80 11.00 11.67
N THR A 63 2.23 11.30 12.90
CA THR A 63 2.06 12.63 13.51
C THR A 63 2.90 13.72 12.85
N ASP A 64 3.92 13.35 12.08
CA ASP A 64 4.81 14.27 11.38
C ASP A 64 4.33 14.52 9.92
N GLY A 65 3.22 13.90 9.52
CA GLY A 65 2.63 14.01 8.19
C GLY A 65 3.27 13.08 7.13
N ASN A 66 4.12 12.14 7.53
CA ASN A 66 4.68 11.17 6.61
C ASN A 66 3.64 10.11 6.24
N ARG A 67 3.59 9.75 4.95
CA ARG A 67 2.60 8.83 4.40
C ARG A 67 3.19 7.47 4.05
N TYR A 68 2.52 6.42 4.48
CA TYR A 68 2.93 5.03 4.36
C TYR A 68 1.82 4.21 3.68
N PRO A 69 1.93 3.90 2.38
CA PRO A 69 0.99 3.01 1.73
C PRO A 69 1.18 1.57 2.25
N ILE A 70 0.09 0.95 2.68
CA ILE A 70 0.02 -0.45 3.09
C ILE A 70 -0.95 -1.22 2.20
N TYR A 71 -0.65 -2.49 1.93
CA TYR A 71 -1.47 -3.31 1.04
C TYR A 71 -2.61 -3.99 1.79
N MET A 72 -3.72 -4.25 1.09
CA MET A 72 -4.88 -4.91 1.69
C MET A 72 -4.55 -6.28 2.29
N SER A 73 -3.53 -6.99 1.79
CA SER A 73 -3.05 -8.24 2.40
C SER A 73 -2.67 -8.07 3.87
N ASP A 74 -2.02 -6.96 4.23
CA ASP A 74 -1.64 -6.65 5.60
C ASP A 74 -2.85 -6.17 6.41
N VAL A 75 -3.72 -5.36 5.79
CA VAL A 75 -4.96 -4.88 6.42
C VAL A 75 -5.87 -6.05 6.82
N PHE A 76 -6.03 -7.06 5.95
CA PHE A 76 -6.87 -8.22 6.23
C PHE A 76 -6.40 -9.01 7.46
N MET A 77 -5.11 -8.97 7.81
CA MET A 77 -4.63 -9.59 9.05
C MET A 77 -5.21 -8.92 10.30
N HIS A 78 -5.50 -7.61 10.23
CA HIS A 78 -6.11 -6.84 11.30
C HIS A 78 -7.65 -6.87 11.28
N LEU A 79 -8.25 -7.22 10.14
CA LEU A 79 -9.72 -7.31 9.98
C LEU A 79 -10.27 -8.73 10.18
N ASN A 80 -9.41 -9.75 10.21
CA ASN A 80 -9.87 -11.12 10.34
C ASN A 80 -10.55 -11.35 11.70
N GLY A 81 -11.81 -11.77 11.68
CA GLY A 81 -12.62 -11.95 12.89
C GLY A 81 -13.30 -10.67 13.38
N THR A 82 -13.15 -9.55 12.68
CA THR A 82 -13.88 -8.31 13.00
C THR A 82 -15.35 -8.46 12.68
N ASP A 83 -16.20 -8.12 13.65
CA ASP A 83 -17.64 -8.01 13.44
C ASP A 83 -17.96 -6.69 12.73
N PHE A 84 -18.53 -6.79 11.53
CA PHE A 84 -18.97 -5.64 10.72
C PHE A 84 -20.41 -5.21 11.04
N GLY A 85 -21.06 -5.85 12.01
CA GLY A 85 -22.44 -5.59 12.39
C GLY A 85 -23.43 -6.04 11.31
N SER A 86 -24.58 -5.37 11.25
CA SER A 86 -25.62 -5.69 10.27
C SER A 86 -25.33 -5.02 8.92
N LEU A 87 -25.02 -5.84 7.92
CA LEU A 87 -24.86 -5.41 6.53
C LEU A 87 -25.93 -6.04 5.64
N THR A 88 -26.31 -5.31 4.59
CA THR A 88 -27.07 -5.90 3.48
C THR A 88 -26.10 -6.14 2.32
N LEU A 89 -26.09 -7.37 1.80
CA LEU A 89 -25.23 -7.76 0.69
C LEU A 89 -26.10 -8.11 -0.52
N GLU A 90 -25.64 -7.72 -1.71
CA GLU A 90 -26.22 -8.12 -2.98
C GLU A 90 -25.21 -8.96 -3.76
N GLU A 91 -25.67 -10.11 -4.26
CA GLU A 91 -24.85 -10.98 -5.12
C GLU A 91 -24.55 -10.25 -6.44
N THR A 92 -23.30 -10.34 -6.88
CA THR A 92 -22.83 -9.76 -8.13
C THR A 92 -22.11 -10.81 -8.95
N LYS A 93 -22.25 -10.71 -10.27
CA LYS A 93 -21.55 -11.57 -11.23
C LYS A 93 -20.84 -10.73 -12.28
N LYS A 94 -19.53 -10.96 -12.43
CA LYS A 94 -18.70 -10.35 -13.49
C LYS A 94 -18.05 -11.46 -14.31
N GLY A 95 -18.65 -11.78 -15.45
CA GLY A 95 -18.25 -12.94 -16.25
C GLY A 95 -18.52 -14.25 -15.50
N SER A 96 -17.47 -15.05 -15.26
CA SER A 96 -17.54 -16.28 -14.46
C SER A 96 -17.33 -16.05 -12.96
N ALA A 97 -16.89 -14.86 -12.53
CA ALA A 97 -16.64 -14.56 -11.14
C ALA A 97 -17.92 -14.14 -10.41
N TYR A 98 -18.23 -14.85 -9.33
CA TYR A 98 -19.27 -14.48 -8.36
C TYR A 98 -18.64 -13.70 -7.21
N GLY A 99 -19.36 -12.72 -6.69
CA GLY A 99 -18.95 -11.91 -5.55
C GLY A 99 -20.14 -11.23 -4.90
N TRP A 100 -19.87 -10.42 -3.88
CA TRP A 100 -20.90 -9.69 -3.13
C TRP A 100 -20.52 -8.22 -3.03
N LYS A 101 -21.47 -7.32 -3.17
CA LYS A 101 -21.29 -5.90 -2.85
C LYS A 101 -22.13 -5.54 -1.63
N ILE A 102 -21.59 -4.65 -0.79
CA ILE A 102 -22.35 -4.06 0.31
C ILE A 102 -23.30 -3.03 -0.30
N ILE A 103 -24.57 -3.10 0.08
CA ILE A 103 -25.57 -2.09 -0.28
C ILE A 103 -26.01 -1.36 0.99
N THR A 104 -25.95 -0.04 0.97
CA THR A 104 -26.61 0.78 1.98
C THR A 104 -28.05 0.98 1.53
N LYS A 105 -29.03 0.80 2.41
CA LYS A 105 -30.45 1.07 2.13
C LYS A 105 -30.75 2.58 2.07
N GLU A 106 -29.84 3.39 1.55
CA GLU A 106 -30.04 4.83 1.47
C GLU A 106 -30.81 5.20 0.21
N ALA A 107 -32.04 5.68 0.46
CA ALA A 107 -33.01 6.35 -0.41
C ALA A 107 -33.69 5.50 -1.51
N ALA A 108 -34.69 4.72 -1.09
CA ALA A 108 -35.94 4.61 -1.86
C ALA A 108 -36.79 5.86 -1.63
#